data_AF-A0A8S1EXN8-F1
#
_entry.id   AF-A0A8S1EXN8-F1
#
_cell.length_a   1.000
_cell.length_b   1.000
_cell.length_c   1.000
_cell.angle_alpha   90.00
_cell.angle_beta   90.00
_cell.angle_gamma   90.00
#
_symmetry.space_group_name_H-M   'P 1'
#
loop_
_entity.id
_entity.type
_entity.pdbx_description
1 polymer ?
#
loop_
_entity_poly.entity_id
_entity_poly.type
_entity_poly.pdbx_seq_one_letter_code
_entity_poly.pdbx_strand_id
1 'polypeptide(L)'
;MNLLLLVFLVASATASNYITGRTTDWTDNDTSTQPNYPTSSPAPGRNTDRECACSLDNYWLDVVAVVDNSAGMTAEGLVQVAADISSLFGQSRVGSNYSDPRSVRLAIVTYNSQATISANLDYFQSTDQLMQYIFGTLTVSQNSLSYVSTGLGAAEKVLEVGRANGRRKNYKQVVIVYASDYREDGDHDPVPPANRLKESGVTVITVAFDQNGDESSIRKIGTLASPGNAFINTDMNLVGEIQGALCQANCFCPDLWVQYSTRFGDAAAYKYGVCLKDATIAASWTAAKFACQSLHPGGYLATEFDSQKHSFIFQNFINDKAQSQPYMYHIGLHYINGRYQWEQPKNQALIPLSGYTNWNPGYPSNPTSTPCVLSQQAGSDVRTGWQNENCFTVTKNYVCEVASCDTDNYCS
;
A
#
# COMPACT_ATOMS: atom_id res chain seq x y z
N MET A 1 54.12 11.47 -1.05
CA MET A 1 54.15 9.99 -1.16
C MET A 1 53.41 9.47 0.07
N ASN A 2 52.14 9.05 0.06
CA ASN A 2 51.22 8.64 -0.98
C ASN A 2 49.82 9.19 -0.71
N LEU A 3 49.15 9.52 -1.81
CA LEU A 3 47.76 9.94 -1.96
C LEU A 3 46.89 8.68 -1.91
N LEU A 4 45.89 8.58 -1.01
CA LEU A 4 44.85 7.55 -1.12
C LEU A 4 43.64 8.16 -1.82
N LEU A 5 43.47 7.78 -3.08
CA LEU A 5 42.31 8.07 -3.92
C LEU A 5 41.15 7.18 -3.44
N LEU A 6 40.07 7.76 -2.90
CA LEU A 6 38.78 7.07 -2.80
C LEU A 6 38.06 7.25 -4.15
N VAL A 7 37.97 6.16 -4.92
CA VAL A 7 37.13 6.09 -6.12
C VAL A 7 35.72 5.72 -5.67
N PHE A 8 34.80 6.67 -5.73
CA PHE A 8 33.36 6.39 -5.67
C PHE A 8 32.91 5.90 -7.04
N LEU A 9 32.58 4.60 -7.13
CA LEU A 9 31.86 4.03 -8.27
C LEU A 9 30.38 4.44 -8.16
N VAL A 10 29.98 5.40 -8.99
CA VAL A 10 28.57 5.71 -9.26
C VAL A 10 28.04 4.60 -10.16
N ALA A 11 27.19 3.73 -9.61
CA ALA A 11 26.40 2.81 -10.43
C ALA A 11 25.21 3.59 -11.02
N SER A 12 25.37 4.08 -12.24
CA SER A 12 24.27 4.58 -13.06
C SER A 12 23.41 3.41 -13.52
N ALA A 13 22.31 3.16 -12.80
CA ALA A 13 21.24 2.29 -13.31
C ALA A 13 20.50 3.05 -14.41
N THR A 14 20.72 2.67 -15.67
CA THR A 14 19.91 3.13 -16.79
C THR A 14 18.53 2.53 -16.67
N ALA A 15 17.56 3.32 -16.19
CA ALA A 15 16.14 3.01 -16.34
C ALA A 15 15.79 3.11 -17.83
N SER A 16 15.71 1.96 -18.50
CA SER A 16 15.21 1.88 -19.87
C SER A 16 13.77 1.37 -19.85
N ASN A 17 12.93 2.17 -20.48
CA ASN A 17 11.48 2.08 -20.63
C ASN A 17 10.92 0.68 -20.91
N TYR A 18 9.87 0.32 -20.17
CA TYR A 18 8.75 -0.47 -20.68
C TYR A 18 7.45 0.17 -20.20
N ILE A 19 7.00 1.20 -20.92
CA ILE A 19 5.59 1.59 -20.96
C ILE A 19 4.97 0.65 -21.99
N THR A 20 4.40 -0.47 -21.56
CA THR A 20 3.46 -1.20 -22.41
C THR A 20 2.14 -0.43 -22.37
N GLY A 21 1.89 0.33 -23.44
CA GLY A 21 0.60 0.93 -23.70
C GLY A 21 -0.48 -0.14 -23.71
N ARG A 22 -1.53 0.08 -22.92
CA ARG A 22 -2.77 -0.70 -22.98
C ARG A 22 -3.65 -0.04 -24.05
N THR A 23 -3.39 -0.33 -25.32
CA THR A 23 -4.40 -0.19 -26.37
C THR A 23 -5.27 -1.43 -26.33
N THR A 24 -6.45 -1.35 -25.72
CA THR A 24 -7.48 -2.36 -25.89
C THR A 24 -8.46 -1.87 -26.93
N ASP A 25 -8.48 -2.57 -28.07
CA ASP A 25 -9.59 -2.58 -29.01
C ASP A 25 -10.89 -2.85 -28.25
N TRP A 26 -11.83 -1.92 -28.38
CA TRP A 26 -13.17 -2.02 -27.84
C TRP A 26 -13.99 -2.99 -28.69
N THR A 27 -14.32 -4.14 -28.12
CA THR A 27 -15.55 -4.85 -28.49
C THR A 27 -16.42 -4.93 -27.25
N ASP A 28 -17.54 -4.22 -27.32
CA ASP A 28 -18.59 -4.14 -26.31
C ASP A 28 -19.17 -5.53 -26.01
N ASN A 29 -19.00 -5.98 -24.77
CA ASN A 29 -20.05 -6.60 -23.95
C ASN A 29 -19.46 -6.94 -22.59
N ASP A 30 -19.55 -6.02 -21.63
CA ASP A 30 -19.67 -6.46 -20.24
C ASP A 30 -20.65 -5.56 -19.48
N THR A 31 -21.69 -6.19 -18.99
CA THR A 31 -22.72 -5.62 -18.15
C THR A 31 -22.10 -5.12 -16.84
N SER A 32 -22.12 -3.80 -16.65
CA SER A 32 -22.21 -3.08 -15.37
C SER A 32 -22.22 -3.98 -14.13
N THR A 33 -21.04 -4.18 -13.54
CA THR A 33 -20.92 -4.48 -12.11
C THR A 33 -20.01 -3.43 -11.49
N GLN A 34 -20.57 -2.64 -10.58
CA GLN A 34 -19.81 -1.79 -9.67
C GLN A 34 -18.73 -2.64 -8.99
N PRO A 35 -17.50 -2.15 -8.76
CA PRO A 35 -16.56 -2.86 -7.91
C PRO A 35 -17.18 -2.95 -6.52
N ASN A 36 -17.63 -4.15 -6.17
CA ASN A 36 -18.08 -4.48 -4.83
C ASN A 36 -16.84 -4.44 -3.95
N TYR A 37 -16.58 -3.33 -3.27
CA TYR A 37 -15.48 -3.26 -2.30
C TYR A 37 -15.72 -4.36 -1.26
N PRO A 38 -14.83 -5.36 -1.15
CA PRO A 38 -15.04 -6.47 -0.23
C PRO A 38 -15.03 -5.91 1.19
N THR A 39 -16.21 -5.79 1.77
CA THR A 39 -16.36 -5.77 3.22
C THR A 39 -16.09 -7.20 3.68
N SER A 40 -15.31 -7.31 4.75
CA SER A 40 -15.00 -8.53 5.52
C SER A 40 -13.78 -9.37 5.11
N SER A 41 -13.01 -9.67 6.15
CA SER A 41 -12.15 -10.84 6.30
C SER A 41 -12.75 -12.08 5.61
N PRO A 42 -11.95 -12.92 4.93
CA PRO A 42 -12.45 -14.10 4.26
C PRO A 42 -13.32 -14.95 5.20
N ALA A 43 -14.38 -15.55 4.65
CA ALA A 43 -15.30 -16.39 5.40
C ALA A 43 -14.51 -17.43 6.23
N PRO A 44 -14.83 -17.62 7.52
CA PRO A 44 -14.07 -18.51 8.40
C PRO A 44 -13.87 -19.89 7.76
N GLY A 45 -12.61 -20.32 7.64
CA GLY A 45 -12.25 -21.65 7.15
C GLY A 45 -12.03 -21.81 5.65
N ARG A 46 -11.90 -20.71 4.87
CA ARG A 46 -11.41 -20.77 3.48
C ARG A 46 -9.90 -20.53 3.39
N ASN A 47 -9.25 -21.23 2.46
CA ASN A 47 -7.85 -21.01 2.09
C ASN A 47 -7.78 -19.82 1.12
N THR A 48 -7.97 -18.62 1.66
CA THR A 48 -7.89 -17.35 0.93
C THR A 48 -7.25 -16.32 1.83
N ASP A 49 -6.33 -15.54 1.28
CA ASP A 49 -5.66 -14.49 2.03
C ASP A 49 -6.61 -13.36 2.39
N ARG A 50 -6.29 -12.69 3.49
CA ARG A 50 -7.04 -11.54 3.98
C ARG A 50 -6.84 -10.38 3.00
N GLU A 51 -7.93 -9.78 2.55
CA GLU A 51 -7.90 -8.49 1.83
C GLU A 51 -7.77 -7.33 2.82
N CYS A 52 -7.19 -6.21 2.38
CA CYS A 52 -7.22 -4.99 3.18
C CYS A 52 -8.66 -4.48 3.28
N ALA A 53 -9.13 -4.21 4.51
CA ALA A 53 -10.44 -3.61 4.69
C ALA A 53 -10.48 -2.17 4.15
N CYS A 54 -11.63 -1.77 3.61
CA CYS A 54 -11.87 -0.45 3.02
C CYS A 54 -13.15 0.20 3.58
N SER A 55 -13.21 0.33 4.91
CA SER A 55 -14.29 1.01 5.63
C SER A 55 -14.02 2.51 5.66
N LEU A 56 -14.75 3.27 4.84
CA LEU A 56 -14.54 4.72 4.64
C LEU A 56 -14.68 5.53 5.94
N ASP A 57 -15.57 5.10 6.84
CA ASP A 57 -15.79 5.72 8.15
C ASP A 57 -14.64 5.51 9.13
N ASN A 58 -13.76 4.54 8.85
CA ASN A 58 -12.62 4.14 9.68
C ASN A 58 -11.26 4.52 9.06
N TYR A 59 -11.22 5.45 8.10
CA TYR A 59 -9.96 6.01 7.67
C TYR A 59 -9.20 6.65 8.83
N TRP A 60 -7.88 6.47 8.81
CA TRP A 60 -6.98 7.07 9.78
C TRP A 60 -5.77 7.67 9.07
N LEU A 61 -6.04 8.82 8.46
CA LEU A 61 -5.15 9.50 7.52
C LEU A 61 -4.97 10.98 7.91
N ASP A 62 -3.82 11.54 7.56
CA ASP A 62 -3.63 12.99 7.45
C ASP A 62 -3.48 13.32 5.95
N VAL A 63 -4.44 14.06 5.41
CA VAL A 63 -4.58 14.31 3.98
C VAL A 63 -4.39 15.79 3.68
N VAL A 64 -3.63 16.11 2.63
CA VAL A 64 -3.55 17.47 2.07
C VAL A 64 -4.11 17.46 0.66
N ALA A 65 -5.22 18.16 0.44
CA ALA A 65 -5.72 18.43 -0.90
C ALA A 65 -5.01 19.68 -1.45
N VAL A 66 -4.23 19.49 -2.50
CA VAL A 66 -3.49 20.53 -3.22
C VAL A 66 -4.29 20.83 -4.49
N VAL A 67 -4.99 21.95 -4.50
CA VAL A 67 -5.98 22.31 -5.51
C VAL A 67 -5.44 23.45 -6.35
N ASP A 68 -5.20 23.18 -7.63
CA ASP A 68 -5.00 24.22 -8.63
C ASP A 68 -6.24 25.12 -8.65
N ASN A 69 -6.06 26.43 -8.55
CA ASN A 69 -7.14 27.41 -8.70
C ASN A 69 -6.84 28.44 -9.80
N SER A 70 -5.92 28.13 -10.71
CA SER A 70 -5.64 28.93 -11.89
C SER A 70 -6.86 28.99 -12.83
N ALA A 71 -6.83 29.92 -13.79
CA ALA A 71 -7.87 30.06 -14.80
C ALA A 71 -8.10 28.75 -15.59
N GLY A 72 -7.05 27.92 -15.75
CA GLY A 72 -7.10 26.63 -16.41
C GLY A 72 -7.88 25.55 -15.66
N MET A 73 -8.35 25.81 -14.43
CA MET A 73 -9.23 24.90 -13.69
C MET A 73 -10.72 25.18 -13.90
N THR A 74 -11.07 26.34 -14.45
CA THR A 74 -12.46 26.83 -14.60
C THR A 74 -13.28 26.84 -13.30
N ALA A 75 -14.48 27.43 -13.35
CA ALA A 75 -15.40 27.36 -12.23
C ALA A 75 -15.99 25.94 -12.06
N GLU A 76 -16.31 25.28 -13.18
CA GLU A 76 -16.88 23.93 -13.18
C GLU A 76 -15.89 22.89 -12.67
N GLY A 77 -14.62 22.97 -13.07
CA GLY A 77 -13.59 22.06 -12.57
C GLY A 77 -13.36 22.19 -11.06
N LEU A 78 -13.41 23.40 -10.50
CA LEU A 78 -13.34 23.57 -9.04
C LEU A 78 -14.57 23.08 -8.30
N VAL A 79 -15.77 23.17 -8.89
CA VAL A 79 -16.97 22.52 -8.36
C VAL A 79 -16.82 20.99 -8.36
N GLN A 80 -16.22 20.42 -9.42
CA GLN A 80 -15.88 19.00 -9.47
C GLN A 80 -14.91 18.62 -8.35
N VAL A 81 -13.81 19.37 -8.15
CA VAL A 81 -12.88 19.13 -7.03
C VAL A 81 -13.60 19.15 -5.67
N ALA A 82 -14.48 20.14 -5.45
CA ALA A 82 -15.26 20.21 -4.21
C ALA A 82 -16.18 18.98 -4.04
N ALA A 83 -16.83 18.52 -5.11
CA ALA A 83 -17.67 17.33 -5.11
C ALA A 83 -16.86 16.04 -4.88
N ASP A 84 -15.67 15.93 -5.45
CA ASP A 84 -14.76 14.81 -5.26
C ASP A 84 -14.33 14.72 -3.79
N ILE A 85 -13.75 15.79 -3.23
CA ILE A 85 -13.34 15.84 -1.81
C ILE A 85 -14.55 15.52 -0.91
N SER A 86 -15.74 16.03 -1.25
CA SER A 86 -16.95 15.73 -0.50
C SER A 86 -17.29 14.24 -0.50
N SER A 87 -17.19 13.60 -1.66
CA SER A 87 -17.53 12.18 -1.83
C SER A 87 -16.48 11.26 -1.20
N LEU A 88 -15.21 11.65 -1.23
CA LEU A 88 -14.11 10.91 -0.62
C LEU A 88 -14.20 10.87 0.91
N PHE A 89 -14.62 11.97 1.54
CA PHE A 89 -14.60 12.11 3.00
C PHE A 89 -15.98 12.24 3.65
N GLY A 90 -17.06 12.17 2.87
CA GLY A 90 -18.43 12.33 3.36
C GLY A 90 -18.86 11.32 4.42
N GLN A 91 -18.27 10.12 4.41
CA GLN A 91 -18.54 9.07 5.40
C GLN A 91 -17.48 9.02 6.52
N SER A 92 -16.39 9.75 6.37
CA SER A 92 -15.22 9.69 7.25
C SER A 92 -15.42 10.48 8.54
N ARG A 93 -14.75 10.06 9.62
CA ARG A 93 -14.63 10.85 10.85
C ARG A 93 -13.63 11.99 10.68
N VAL A 94 -14.06 13.13 10.16
CA VAL A 94 -13.20 14.31 9.96
C VAL A 94 -12.94 15.02 11.29
N GLY A 95 -11.66 15.21 11.64
CA GLY A 95 -11.21 15.87 12.87
C GLY A 95 -10.38 14.96 13.78
N SER A 96 -10.17 15.39 15.03
CA SER A 96 -9.37 14.62 16.01
C SER A 96 -10.13 14.24 17.29
N ASN A 97 -11.37 14.67 17.44
CA ASN A 97 -12.12 14.59 18.70
C ASN A 97 -13.14 13.44 18.69
N TYR A 98 -12.67 12.23 18.43
CA TYR A 98 -13.49 11.00 18.43
C TYR A 98 -12.99 10.02 19.50
N SER A 99 -13.91 9.21 20.04
CA SER A 99 -13.57 8.14 21.00
C SER A 99 -12.82 6.99 20.34
N ASP A 100 -13.19 6.66 19.09
CA ASP A 100 -12.38 5.81 18.23
C ASP A 100 -11.21 6.65 17.73
N PRO A 101 -9.95 6.18 17.88
CA PRO A 101 -8.81 6.95 17.41
C PRO A 101 -8.83 7.14 15.89
N ARG A 102 -9.43 6.23 15.12
CA ARG A 102 -9.44 6.31 13.66
C ARG A 102 -10.23 7.52 13.20
N SER A 103 -9.53 8.46 12.57
CA SER A 103 -10.09 9.69 12.05
C SER A 103 -9.25 10.26 10.91
N VAL A 104 -9.85 11.12 10.09
CA VAL A 104 -9.15 11.85 9.03
C VAL A 104 -8.93 13.29 9.45
N ARG A 105 -7.69 13.80 9.29
CA ARG A 105 -7.44 15.24 9.25
C ARG A 105 -7.23 15.66 7.81
N LEU A 106 -7.85 16.76 7.40
CA LEU A 106 -7.72 17.29 6.04
C LEU A 106 -7.19 18.72 6.09
N ALA A 107 -6.27 19.04 5.20
CA ALA A 107 -5.82 20.39 4.91
C ALA A 107 -6.14 20.74 3.46
N ILE A 108 -6.42 22.01 3.20
CA ILE A 108 -6.66 22.55 1.85
C ILE A 108 -5.55 23.54 1.53
N VAL A 109 -4.81 23.25 0.46
CA VAL A 109 -3.85 24.16 -0.16
C VAL A 109 -4.39 24.53 -1.53
N THR A 110 -4.58 25.81 -1.80
CA THR A 110 -4.89 26.29 -3.16
C THR A 110 -3.65 26.89 -3.80
N TYR A 111 -3.41 26.67 -5.09
CA TYR A 111 -2.25 27.24 -5.75
C TYR A 111 -2.52 27.69 -7.20
N ASN A 112 -1.74 28.68 -7.64
CA ASN A 112 -1.58 29.07 -9.05
C ASN A 112 -0.09 29.41 -9.30
N SER A 113 0.28 30.69 -9.46
CA SER A 113 1.68 31.11 -9.39
C SER A 113 2.27 31.09 -7.98
N GLN A 114 1.42 31.09 -6.97
CA GLN A 114 1.76 30.99 -5.55
C GLN A 114 0.78 30.06 -4.86
N ALA A 115 1.22 29.43 -3.76
CA ALA A 115 0.37 28.57 -2.94
C ALA A 115 -0.11 29.29 -1.67
N THR A 116 -1.34 29.01 -1.28
CA THR A 116 -1.97 29.47 -0.04
C THR A 116 -2.45 28.26 0.75
N ILE A 117 -2.07 28.17 2.02
CA ILE A 117 -2.62 27.19 2.95
C ILE A 117 -3.95 27.76 3.46
N SER A 118 -5.04 27.37 2.81
CA SER A 118 -6.39 27.88 3.09
C SER A 118 -6.93 27.28 4.38
N ALA A 119 -6.64 25.99 4.63
CA ALA A 119 -6.95 25.30 5.88
C ALA A 119 -5.81 24.34 6.25
N ASN A 120 -5.38 24.35 7.52
CA ASN A 120 -4.39 23.40 8.04
C ASN A 120 -5.07 22.10 8.53
N LEU A 121 -4.28 21.10 8.91
CA LEU A 121 -4.78 19.77 9.33
C LEU A 121 -5.70 19.79 10.56
N ASP A 122 -5.64 20.83 11.40
CA ASP A 122 -6.45 20.94 12.61
C ASP A 122 -7.70 21.83 12.42
N TYR A 123 -7.89 22.38 11.22
CA TYR A 123 -8.97 23.33 10.94
C TYR A 123 -10.37 22.69 10.99
N PHE A 124 -10.52 21.52 10.38
CA PHE A 124 -11.80 20.82 10.31
C PHE A 124 -11.98 19.87 11.49
N GLN A 125 -13.14 19.95 12.15
CA GLN A 125 -13.55 19.07 13.24
C GLN A 125 -14.83 18.29 12.95
N SER A 126 -15.40 18.46 11.75
CA SER A 126 -16.53 17.68 11.27
C SER A 126 -16.59 17.68 9.74
N THR A 127 -17.29 16.70 9.20
CA THR A 127 -17.57 16.58 7.76
C THR A 127 -18.40 17.76 7.25
N ASP A 128 -19.38 18.24 8.02
CA ASP A 128 -20.20 19.40 7.64
C ASP A 128 -19.37 20.68 7.49
N GLN A 129 -18.45 20.93 8.42
CA GLN A 129 -17.54 22.07 8.34
C GLN A 129 -16.64 21.99 7.10
N LEU A 130 -16.15 20.79 6.78
CA LEU A 130 -15.39 20.56 5.56
C LEU A 130 -16.21 20.93 4.32
N MET A 131 -17.44 20.41 4.19
CA MET A 131 -18.28 20.64 3.01
C MET A 131 -18.62 22.11 2.82
N GLN A 132 -19.04 22.79 3.89
CA GLN A 132 -19.34 24.22 3.84
C GLN A 132 -18.13 25.03 3.39
N TYR A 133 -16.94 24.66 3.87
CA TYR A 133 -15.71 25.36 3.54
C TYR A 133 -15.30 25.18 2.07
N ILE A 134 -15.26 23.95 1.55
CA ILE A 134 -14.77 23.69 0.18
C ILE A 134 -15.69 24.28 -0.88
N PHE A 135 -17.01 24.20 -0.71
CA PHE A 135 -17.96 24.84 -1.63
C PHE A 135 -17.99 26.37 -1.50
N GLY A 136 -17.61 26.92 -0.34
CA GLY A 136 -17.55 28.37 -0.12
C GLY A 136 -16.23 29.03 -0.49
N THR A 137 -15.13 28.28 -0.54
CA THR A 137 -13.76 28.85 -0.63
C THR A 137 -13.04 28.52 -1.94
N LEU A 138 -13.35 27.39 -2.59
CA LEU A 138 -12.68 27.04 -3.85
C LEU A 138 -13.22 27.90 -5.00
N THR A 139 -12.47 28.94 -5.35
CA THR A 139 -12.83 29.88 -6.42
C THR A 139 -11.71 30.03 -7.44
N VAL A 140 -12.09 30.17 -8.72
CA VAL A 140 -11.14 30.32 -9.83
C VAL A 140 -10.46 31.69 -9.79
N SER A 141 -9.15 31.68 -9.97
CA SER A 141 -8.31 32.87 -10.11
C SER A 141 -8.27 33.35 -11.55
N GLN A 142 -8.02 34.65 -11.75
CA GLN A 142 -7.73 35.20 -13.08
C GLN A 142 -6.32 34.86 -13.58
N ASN A 143 -5.48 34.27 -12.71
CA ASN A 143 -4.11 33.88 -13.03
C ASN A 143 -4.10 32.59 -13.86
N SER A 144 -3.47 32.58 -15.03
CA SER A 144 -3.32 31.41 -15.89
C SER A 144 -2.08 30.54 -15.59
N LEU A 145 -1.25 30.92 -14.62
CA LEU A 145 -0.09 30.14 -14.21
C LEU A 145 -0.53 29.03 -13.24
N SER A 146 -0.06 27.81 -13.47
CA SER A 146 -0.22 26.66 -12.55
C SER A 146 1.15 26.09 -12.22
N TYR A 147 1.66 26.39 -11.02
CA TYR A 147 2.94 25.88 -10.52
C TYR A 147 2.72 24.84 -9.43
N VAL A 148 2.53 23.58 -9.86
CA VAL A 148 2.31 22.42 -8.97
C VAL A 148 3.37 22.33 -7.86
N SER A 149 4.62 22.71 -8.17
CA SER A 149 5.74 22.79 -7.22
C SER A 149 5.45 23.66 -6.00
N THR A 150 4.79 24.81 -6.18
CA THR A 150 4.42 25.70 -5.07
C THR A 150 3.37 25.04 -4.17
N GLY A 151 2.39 24.37 -4.76
CA GLY A 151 1.37 23.61 -4.04
C GLY A 151 1.96 22.45 -3.24
N LEU A 152 2.85 21.66 -3.84
CA LEU A 152 3.55 20.57 -3.17
C LEU A 152 4.45 21.06 -2.04
N GLY A 153 5.18 22.16 -2.23
CA GLY A 153 5.99 22.77 -1.17
C GLY A 153 5.14 23.27 0.01
N ALA A 154 3.95 23.82 -0.25
CA ALA A 154 3.02 24.17 0.81
C ALA A 154 2.45 22.93 1.52
N ALA A 155 2.21 21.82 0.79
CA ALA A 155 1.79 20.56 1.37
C ALA A 155 2.86 19.94 2.30
N GLU A 156 4.13 19.97 1.89
CA GLU A 156 5.26 19.57 2.73
C GLU A 156 5.25 20.34 4.06
N LYS A 157 5.09 21.68 4.00
CA LYS A 157 5.01 22.53 5.19
C LYS A 157 3.81 22.21 6.08
N VAL A 158 2.65 21.95 5.49
CA VAL A 158 1.44 21.55 6.24
C VAL A 158 1.69 20.25 7.01
N LEU A 159 2.30 19.27 6.36
CA LEU A 159 2.63 17.98 6.98
C LEU A 159 3.70 18.13 8.06
N GLU A 160 4.78 18.87 7.81
CA GLU A 160 5.84 19.13 8.79
C GLU A 160 5.28 19.73 10.09
N VAL A 161 4.48 20.80 9.96
CA VAL A 161 3.88 21.48 11.12
C VAL A 161 2.83 20.60 11.80
N GLY A 162 1.94 19.98 11.04
CA GLY A 162 0.83 19.20 11.59
C GLY A 162 1.23 17.86 12.23
N ARG A 163 2.46 17.40 11.99
CA ARG A 163 3.05 16.15 12.51
C ARG A 163 4.18 16.38 13.51
N ALA A 164 4.47 17.65 13.82
CA ALA A 164 5.49 18.03 14.79
C ALA A 164 5.33 17.25 16.11
N ASN A 165 6.47 16.94 16.74
CA ASN A 165 6.53 16.18 18.00
C ASN A 165 5.95 14.75 17.94
N GLY A 166 5.98 14.12 16.75
CA GLY A 166 5.52 12.74 16.58
C GLY A 166 4.00 12.58 16.66
N ARG A 167 3.24 13.66 16.47
CA ARG A 167 1.77 13.64 16.50
C ARG A 167 1.25 12.70 15.41
N ARG A 168 0.38 11.76 15.81
CA ARG A 168 -0.25 10.77 14.91
C ARG A 168 0.77 9.94 14.11
N LYS A 169 1.95 9.64 14.67
CA LYS A 169 3.03 8.89 14.01
C LYS A 169 2.59 7.59 13.31
N ASN A 170 1.53 6.93 13.79
CA ASN A 170 0.99 5.68 13.26
C ASN A 170 -0.03 5.87 12.12
N TYR A 171 -0.49 7.09 11.84
CA TYR A 171 -1.41 7.41 10.75
C TYR A 171 -0.64 7.62 9.46
N LYS A 172 -1.25 7.32 8.31
CA LYS A 172 -0.62 7.54 7.01
C LYS A 172 -0.90 8.92 6.45
N GLN A 173 0.04 9.41 5.64
CA GLN A 173 -0.02 10.74 5.03
C GLN A 173 -0.33 10.60 3.55
N VAL A 174 -1.27 11.40 3.07
CA VAL A 174 -1.66 11.43 1.66
C VAL A 174 -1.68 12.87 1.17
N VAL A 175 -1.17 13.10 -0.04
CA VAL A 175 -1.33 14.36 -0.76
C VAL A 175 -2.14 14.06 -2.01
N ILE A 176 -3.25 14.76 -2.21
CA ILE A 176 -4.08 14.65 -3.42
C ILE A 176 -3.91 15.93 -4.21
N VAL A 177 -3.30 15.85 -5.39
CA VAL A 177 -3.02 16.98 -6.27
C VAL A 177 -4.07 17.02 -7.36
N TYR A 178 -4.86 18.08 -7.41
CA TYR A 178 -5.76 18.39 -8.53
C TYR A 178 -5.11 19.49 -9.37
N ALA A 179 -4.76 19.19 -10.61
CA ALA A 179 -3.97 20.08 -11.48
C ALA A 179 -4.51 20.13 -12.91
N SER A 180 -4.56 21.34 -13.49
CA SER A 180 -4.97 21.56 -14.89
C SER A 180 -3.81 21.61 -15.88
N ASP A 181 -2.60 21.91 -15.42
CA ASP A 181 -1.43 22.16 -16.25
C ASP A 181 -0.15 21.69 -15.51
N TYR A 182 0.90 21.42 -16.28
CA TYR A 182 2.21 21.04 -15.78
C TYR A 182 3.27 21.99 -16.34
N ARG A 183 4.07 22.57 -15.44
CA ARG A 183 5.18 23.46 -15.83
C ARG A 183 6.48 23.05 -15.19
N GLU A 184 7.52 23.07 -16.03
CA GLU A 184 8.89 22.72 -15.69
C GLU A 184 9.75 23.96 -15.94
N ASP A 185 9.65 24.92 -15.03
CA ASP A 185 10.29 26.22 -15.18
C ASP A 185 11.36 26.40 -14.09
N GLY A 186 12.55 25.80 -14.28
CA GLY A 186 13.69 25.98 -13.36
C GLY A 186 13.35 25.62 -11.90
N ASP A 187 13.34 26.62 -11.02
CA ASP A 187 12.99 26.47 -9.59
C ASP A 187 11.53 26.03 -9.34
N HIS A 188 10.69 26.04 -10.38
CA HIS A 188 9.29 25.61 -10.30
C HIS A 188 9.06 24.17 -10.80
N ASP A 189 10.11 23.37 -11.03
CA ASP A 189 9.98 21.95 -11.31
C ASP A 189 9.25 21.22 -10.14
N PRO A 190 8.09 20.56 -10.40
CA PRO A 190 7.35 19.83 -9.38
C PRO A 190 7.93 18.45 -9.05
N VAL A 191 8.88 17.92 -9.82
CA VAL A 191 9.44 16.59 -9.59
C VAL A 191 10.20 16.49 -8.25
N PRO A 192 11.12 17.42 -7.89
CA PRO A 192 11.82 17.37 -6.60
C PRO A 192 10.90 17.33 -5.37
N PRO A 193 9.91 18.24 -5.19
CA PRO A 193 9.02 18.17 -4.03
C PRO A 193 8.12 16.92 -4.04
N ALA A 194 7.65 16.46 -5.20
CA ALA A 194 6.89 15.22 -5.29
C ALA A 194 7.71 14.00 -4.83
N ASN A 195 8.98 13.91 -5.25
CA ASN A 195 9.87 12.83 -4.84
C ASN A 195 10.19 12.87 -3.35
N ARG A 196 10.45 14.05 -2.77
CA ARG A 196 10.67 14.18 -1.32
C ARG A 196 9.47 13.72 -0.49
N LEU A 197 8.25 14.06 -0.91
CA LEU A 197 7.03 13.57 -0.28
C LEU A 197 6.98 12.03 -0.34
N LYS A 198 7.18 11.43 -1.52
CA LYS A 198 7.18 9.97 -1.71
C LYS A 198 8.26 9.27 -0.88
N GLU A 199 9.48 9.79 -0.88
CA GLU A 199 10.61 9.29 -0.09
C GLU A 199 10.37 9.40 1.42
N SER A 200 9.57 10.37 1.85
CA SER A 200 9.12 10.54 3.24
C SER A 200 7.94 9.65 3.62
N GLY A 201 7.54 8.71 2.74
CA GLY A 201 6.44 7.78 2.98
C GLY A 201 5.04 8.38 2.79
N VAL A 202 4.94 9.55 2.15
CA VAL A 202 3.66 10.17 1.79
C VAL A 202 3.17 9.56 0.48
N THR A 203 1.90 9.13 0.47
CA THR A 203 1.26 8.70 -0.78
C THR A 203 0.83 9.94 -1.56
N VAL A 204 1.33 10.11 -2.78
CA VAL A 204 0.92 11.20 -3.67
C VAL A 204 -0.07 10.64 -4.68
N ILE A 205 -1.28 11.21 -4.68
CA ILE A 205 -2.33 10.94 -5.66
C ILE A 205 -2.41 12.16 -6.57
N THR A 206 -2.50 11.97 -7.87
CA THR A 206 -2.69 13.08 -8.81
C THR A 206 -3.98 12.88 -9.60
N VAL A 207 -4.71 13.96 -9.80
CA VAL A 207 -5.88 14.05 -10.66
C VAL A 207 -5.61 15.15 -11.68
N ALA A 208 -5.32 14.75 -12.91
CA ALA A 208 -5.13 15.69 -14.00
C ALA A 208 -6.49 16.11 -14.56
N PHE A 209 -6.73 17.42 -14.65
CA PHE A 209 -7.92 17.97 -15.27
C PHE A 209 -7.71 18.13 -16.78
N ASP A 210 -8.36 17.27 -17.54
CA ASP A 210 -8.40 17.35 -18.99
C ASP A 210 -9.42 18.40 -19.45
N GLN A 211 -8.96 19.66 -19.57
CA GLN A 211 -9.82 20.74 -20.05
C GLN A 211 -9.68 21.01 -21.55
N ASN A 212 -8.54 20.65 -22.14
CA ASN A 212 -8.18 21.03 -23.52
C ASN A 212 -7.68 19.85 -24.36
N GLY A 213 -7.72 18.61 -23.87
CA GLY A 213 -7.13 17.45 -24.53
C GLY A 213 -5.59 17.46 -24.52
N ASP A 214 -4.95 18.20 -23.61
CA ASP A 214 -3.48 18.25 -23.53
C ASP A 214 -2.93 17.00 -22.85
N GLU A 215 -2.81 15.93 -23.63
CA GLU A 215 -2.26 14.67 -23.18
C GLU A 215 -0.83 14.78 -22.63
N SER A 216 -0.05 15.79 -23.07
CA SER A 216 1.31 15.98 -22.57
C SER A 216 1.28 16.39 -21.10
N SER A 217 0.46 17.39 -20.77
CA SER A 217 0.27 17.86 -19.39
C SER A 217 -0.31 16.76 -18.50
N ILE A 218 -1.31 16.02 -18.97
CA ILE A 218 -1.90 14.88 -18.25
C ILE A 218 -0.82 13.84 -17.88
N ARG A 219 -0.02 13.40 -18.86
CA ARG A 219 1.05 12.41 -18.63
C ARG A 219 2.09 12.94 -17.64
N LYS A 220 2.50 14.21 -17.75
CA LYS A 220 3.50 14.80 -16.86
C LYS A 220 2.98 14.98 -15.43
N ILE A 221 1.71 15.37 -15.24
CA ILE A 221 1.07 15.38 -13.92
C ILE A 221 1.12 13.97 -13.31
N GLY A 222 0.77 12.95 -14.09
CA GLY A 222 0.77 11.57 -13.63
C GLY A 222 2.14 11.04 -13.14
N THR A 223 3.26 11.58 -13.63
CA THR A 223 4.60 11.15 -13.15
C THR A 223 4.91 11.62 -11.73
N LEU A 224 4.18 12.62 -11.23
CA LEU A 224 4.34 13.12 -9.86
C LEU A 224 3.77 12.14 -8.82
N ALA A 225 2.75 11.37 -9.20
CA ALA A 225 2.07 10.44 -8.32
C ALA A 225 2.99 9.35 -7.75
N SER A 226 2.57 8.76 -6.64
CA SER A 226 3.04 7.44 -6.23
C SER A 226 2.61 6.40 -7.27
N PRO A 227 3.38 5.31 -7.45
CA PRO A 227 3.06 4.26 -8.42
C PRO A 227 1.60 3.78 -8.27
N GLY A 228 0.84 3.79 -9.38
CA GLY A 228 -0.57 3.37 -9.41
C GLY A 228 -1.60 4.43 -8.99
N ASN A 229 -1.19 5.66 -8.65
CA ASN A 229 -2.08 6.69 -8.09
C ASN A 229 -2.22 7.94 -8.98
N ALA A 230 -2.14 7.77 -10.30
CA ALA A 230 -2.38 8.84 -11.26
C ALA A 230 -3.73 8.61 -11.95
N PHE A 231 -4.62 9.60 -11.83
CA PHE A 231 -5.99 9.59 -12.35
C PHE A 231 -6.26 10.83 -13.18
N ILE A 232 -7.34 10.81 -13.95
CA ILE A 232 -7.84 11.94 -14.73
C ILE A 232 -9.27 12.28 -14.33
N ASN A 233 -9.64 13.56 -14.40
CA ASN A 233 -10.96 14.01 -13.95
C ASN A 233 -12.13 13.41 -14.76
N THR A 234 -11.85 12.86 -15.95
CA THR A 234 -12.82 12.22 -16.86
C THR A 234 -12.96 10.71 -16.64
N ASP A 235 -12.24 10.14 -15.68
CA ASP A 235 -12.39 8.73 -15.31
C ASP A 235 -13.82 8.43 -14.83
N MET A 236 -14.42 7.37 -15.36
CA MET A 236 -15.82 7.01 -15.10
C MET A 236 -16.13 6.79 -13.61
N ASN A 237 -15.13 6.40 -12.82
CA ASN A 237 -15.26 6.16 -11.39
C ASN A 237 -14.10 6.77 -10.59
N LEU A 238 -13.72 8.01 -10.92
CA LEU A 238 -12.62 8.72 -10.27
C LEU A 238 -12.68 8.66 -8.73
N VAL A 239 -13.86 8.92 -8.16
CA VAL A 239 -14.06 8.88 -6.70
C VAL A 239 -13.75 7.50 -6.13
N GLY A 240 -14.23 6.43 -6.77
CA GLY A 240 -13.97 5.06 -6.32
C GLY A 240 -12.50 4.65 -6.47
N GLU A 241 -11.83 5.12 -7.52
CA GLU A 241 -10.40 4.88 -7.72
C GLU A 241 -9.55 5.56 -6.65
N ILE A 242 -9.85 6.83 -6.33
CA ILE A 242 -9.18 7.55 -5.24
C ILE A 242 -9.51 6.92 -3.88
N GLN A 243 -10.76 6.48 -3.62
CA GLN A 243 -11.10 5.73 -2.40
C GLN A 243 -10.29 4.43 -2.28
N GLY A 244 -10.11 3.71 -3.39
CA GLY A 244 -9.23 2.54 -3.47
C GLY A 244 -7.78 2.88 -3.11
N ALA A 245 -7.25 3.97 -3.68
CA ALA A 245 -5.91 4.46 -3.37
C ALA A 245 -5.75 4.88 -1.90
N LEU A 246 -6.76 5.53 -1.30
CA LEU A 246 -6.78 5.89 0.13
C LEU A 246 -6.82 4.64 1.02
N CYS A 247 -7.60 3.62 0.65
CA CYS A 247 -7.63 2.34 1.35
C CYS A 247 -6.29 1.61 1.27
N GLN A 248 -5.66 1.60 0.09
CA GLN A 248 -4.33 1.02 -0.10
C GLN A 248 -3.26 1.82 0.65
N ALA A 249 -3.33 3.15 0.71
CA ALA A 249 -2.43 3.96 1.53
C ALA A 249 -2.57 3.63 3.02
N ASN A 250 -3.80 3.37 3.46
CA ASN A 250 -4.11 2.97 4.83
C ASN A 250 -3.80 1.49 5.12
N CYS A 251 -3.45 0.69 4.11
CA CYS A 251 -3.03 -0.70 4.26
C CYS A 251 -1.51 -0.83 4.28
N PHE A 252 -0.97 -1.20 5.45
CA PHE A 252 0.47 -1.24 5.68
C PHE A 252 0.89 -2.22 6.77
N CYS A 253 2.15 -2.64 6.71
CA CYS A 253 2.75 -3.52 7.70
C CYS A 253 3.48 -2.76 8.82
N PRO A 254 3.64 -3.39 9.99
CA PRO A 254 4.59 -2.94 11.00
C PRO A 254 6.02 -2.89 10.46
N ASP A 255 6.89 -2.12 11.11
CA ASP A 255 8.29 -2.00 10.71
C ASP A 255 8.99 -3.36 10.62
N LEU A 256 9.81 -3.53 9.58
CA LEU A 256 10.56 -4.77 9.27
C LEU A 256 9.68 -5.97 8.87
N TRP A 257 8.38 -5.78 8.62
CA TRP A 257 7.53 -6.76 7.97
C TRP A 257 7.28 -6.35 6.52
N VAL A 258 7.21 -7.34 5.64
CA VAL A 258 6.98 -7.16 4.21
C VAL A 258 5.51 -7.36 3.91
N GLN A 259 4.90 -6.40 3.22
CA GLN A 259 3.51 -6.48 2.81
C GLN A 259 3.34 -7.48 1.66
N TYR A 260 2.50 -8.49 1.85
CA TYR A 260 2.09 -9.37 0.76
C TYR A 260 1.30 -8.58 -0.28
N SER A 261 1.68 -8.72 -1.55
CA SER A 261 1.04 -8.05 -2.68
C SER A 261 0.93 -8.99 -3.88
N THR A 262 0.16 -8.58 -4.89
CA THR A 262 0.00 -9.37 -6.12
C THR A 262 1.30 -9.59 -6.90
N ARG A 263 2.29 -8.71 -6.72
CA ARG A 263 3.62 -8.81 -7.35
C ARG A 263 4.71 -8.35 -6.38
N PHE A 264 5.66 -9.25 -6.12
CA PHE A 264 6.82 -8.94 -5.29
C PHE A 264 7.65 -7.79 -5.87
N GLY A 265 8.06 -6.86 -5.01
CA GLY A 265 8.93 -5.73 -5.39
C GLY A 265 8.28 -4.63 -6.24
N ASP A 266 7.00 -4.77 -6.61
CA ASP A 266 6.27 -3.76 -7.36
C ASP A 266 5.46 -2.88 -6.40
N ALA A 267 5.85 -1.60 -6.31
CA ALA A 267 5.20 -0.62 -5.44
C ALA A 267 3.76 -0.25 -5.88
N ALA A 268 3.39 -0.52 -7.14
CA ALA A 268 2.02 -0.32 -7.65
C ALA A 268 1.14 -1.57 -7.48
N ALA A 269 1.70 -2.68 -6.98
CA ALA A 269 0.95 -3.91 -6.81
C ALA A 269 -0.12 -3.76 -5.72
N TYR A 270 -1.26 -4.39 -5.95
CA TYR A 270 -2.35 -4.45 -4.97
C TYR A 270 -1.87 -5.16 -3.70
N LYS A 271 -2.01 -4.50 -2.55
CA LYS A 271 -1.59 -5.01 -1.25
C LYS A 271 -2.74 -5.79 -0.61
N TYR A 272 -2.39 -6.95 -0.06
CA TYR A 272 -3.28 -7.77 0.75
C TYR A 272 -3.21 -7.35 2.21
N GLY A 273 -4.19 -7.77 3.00
CA GLY A 273 -4.27 -7.61 4.43
C GLY A 273 -3.26 -8.43 5.25
N VAL A 274 -2.11 -8.78 4.67
CA VAL A 274 -1.16 -9.81 5.17
C VAL A 274 0.27 -9.29 5.16
N CYS A 275 0.96 -9.44 6.28
CA CYS A 275 2.36 -9.06 6.48
C CYS A 275 3.21 -10.28 6.79
N LEU A 276 4.37 -10.36 6.16
CA LEU A 276 5.29 -11.49 6.23
C LEU A 276 6.63 -11.06 6.82
N LYS A 277 7.28 -11.95 7.55
CA LYS A 277 8.63 -11.71 8.07
C LYS A 277 9.45 -12.98 8.04
N ASP A 278 10.54 -12.94 7.29
CA ASP A 278 11.51 -14.02 7.24
C ASP A 278 12.39 -13.94 8.47
N ALA A 279 12.45 -15.03 9.23
CA ALA A 279 13.37 -15.17 10.34
C ALA A 279 14.70 -15.73 9.84
N THR A 280 15.78 -15.03 10.15
CA THR A 280 17.16 -15.45 9.84
C THR A 280 17.75 -16.40 10.87
N ILE A 281 16.96 -16.79 11.88
CA ILE A 281 17.35 -17.75 12.91
C ILE A 281 16.75 -19.13 12.64
N ALA A 282 17.57 -20.16 12.74
CA ALA A 282 17.12 -21.53 12.56
C ALA A 282 16.49 -22.06 13.86
N ALA A 283 15.29 -22.61 13.77
CA ALA A 283 14.56 -23.18 14.88
C ALA A 283 13.83 -24.47 14.46
N SER A 284 13.47 -25.32 15.42
CA SER A 284 12.50 -26.38 15.14
C SER A 284 11.14 -25.76 14.80
N TRP A 285 10.30 -26.46 14.04
CA TRP A 285 8.98 -25.94 13.67
C TRP A 285 8.17 -25.49 14.90
N THR A 286 8.22 -26.28 15.98
CA THR A 286 7.51 -25.94 17.23
C THR A 286 8.06 -24.67 17.86
N ALA A 287 9.38 -24.49 17.89
CA ALA A 287 9.99 -23.27 18.41
C ALA A 287 9.71 -22.07 17.49
N ALA A 288 9.72 -22.26 16.18
CA ALA A 288 9.39 -21.23 15.19
C ALA A 288 7.95 -20.71 15.35
N LYS A 289 6.99 -21.61 15.60
CA LYS A 289 5.59 -21.25 15.94
C LYS A 289 5.54 -20.28 17.13
N PHE A 290 6.19 -20.62 18.24
CA PHE A 290 6.22 -19.74 19.43
C PHE A 290 7.02 -18.46 19.20
N ALA A 291 8.06 -18.51 18.36
CA ALA A 291 8.83 -17.33 18.00
C ALA A 291 7.98 -16.33 17.21
N CYS A 292 7.18 -16.77 16.22
CA CYS A 292 6.25 -15.88 15.51
C CYS A 292 5.23 -15.21 16.45
N GLN A 293 4.69 -15.97 17.41
CA GLN A 293 3.78 -15.46 18.44
C GLN A 293 4.46 -14.48 19.42
N SER A 294 5.78 -14.60 19.61
CA SER A 294 6.57 -13.70 20.46
C SER A 294 6.98 -12.42 19.71
N LEU A 295 7.16 -12.50 18.39
CA LEU A 295 7.46 -11.35 17.53
C LEU A 295 6.27 -10.41 17.37
N HIS A 296 5.05 -10.95 17.37
CA HIS A 296 3.82 -10.16 17.32
C HIS A 296 2.66 -10.92 18.01
N PRO A 297 1.78 -10.26 18.78
CA PRO A 297 0.65 -10.91 19.48
C PRO A 297 -0.27 -11.72 18.55
N GLY A 298 -0.45 -11.25 17.31
CA GLY A 298 -1.20 -11.93 16.25
C GLY A 298 -0.33 -12.76 15.29
N GLY A 299 0.94 -12.99 15.62
CA GLY A 299 1.89 -13.68 14.74
C GLY A 299 1.75 -15.20 14.77
N TYR A 300 1.89 -15.82 13.60
CA TYR A 300 1.89 -17.29 13.41
C TYR A 300 2.82 -17.66 12.25
N LEU A 301 3.07 -18.96 12.04
CA LEU A 301 3.84 -19.41 10.88
C LEU A 301 3.03 -19.21 9.59
N ALA A 302 3.67 -18.72 8.54
CA ALA A 302 3.00 -18.25 7.33
C ALA A 302 2.22 -19.35 6.59
N THR A 303 1.08 -18.96 5.99
CA THR A 303 0.30 -19.86 5.13
C THR A 303 0.67 -19.69 3.68
N GLU A 304 0.40 -20.72 2.87
CA GLU A 304 0.53 -20.67 1.43
C GLU A 304 -0.77 -21.17 0.80
N PHE A 305 -1.77 -20.29 0.73
CA PHE A 305 -3.10 -20.64 0.25
C PHE A 305 -3.19 -20.81 -1.27
N ASP A 306 -2.27 -20.21 -2.01
CA ASP A 306 -2.15 -20.34 -3.46
C ASP A 306 -0.69 -20.28 -3.94
N SER A 307 -0.49 -20.48 -5.25
CA SER A 307 0.83 -20.40 -5.88
C SER A 307 1.43 -19.00 -5.88
N GLN A 308 0.62 -17.96 -5.82
CA GLN A 308 1.09 -16.57 -5.81
C GLN A 308 1.74 -16.24 -4.47
N LYS A 309 1.10 -16.59 -3.35
CA LYS A 309 1.67 -16.40 -2.01
C LYS A 309 2.91 -17.26 -1.79
N HIS A 310 2.90 -18.52 -2.24
CA HIS A 310 4.11 -19.35 -2.24
C HIS A 310 5.26 -18.66 -2.99
N SER A 311 4.99 -18.19 -4.21
CA SER A 311 6.00 -17.52 -5.04
C SER A 311 6.49 -16.23 -4.42
N PHE A 312 5.60 -15.45 -3.79
CA PHE A 312 5.94 -14.22 -3.09
C PHE A 312 6.86 -14.49 -1.89
N ILE A 313 6.49 -15.44 -1.02
CA ILE A 313 7.29 -15.82 0.15
C ILE A 313 8.67 -16.32 -0.32
N PHE A 314 8.72 -17.18 -1.33
CA PHE A 314 9.98 -17.67 -1.87
C PHE A 314 10.85 -16.55 -2.44
N GLN A 315 10.28 -15.62 -3.21
CA GLN A 315 11.01 -14.46 -3.75
C GLN A 315 11.52 -13.53 -2.64
N ASN A 316 10.72 -13.30 -1.60
CA ASN A 316 11.14 -12.54 -0.43
C ASN A 316 12.36 -13.20 0.25
N PHE A 317 12.24 -14.51 0.48
CA PHE A 317 13.26 -15.30 1.18
C PHE A 317 14.59 -15.33 0.43
N ILE A 318 14.61 -15.57 -0.89
CA ILE A 318 15.86 -15.66 -1.65
C ILE A 318 16.53 -14.30 -1.90
N ASN A 319 15.79 -13.19 -1.76
CA ASN A 319 16.33 -11.85 -1.89
C ASN A 319 17.02 -11.36 -0.61
N ASP A 320 16.82 -12.04 0.52
CA ASP A 320 17.58 -11.81 1.74
C ASP A 320 18.96 -12.47 1.64
N LYS A 321 20.02 -11.65 1.70
CA LYS A 321 21.43 -12.10 1.64
C LYS A 321 21.84 -12.99 2.82
N ALA A 322 21.05 -13.02 3.90
CA ALA A 322 21.25 -13.96 5.00
C ALA A 322 20.84 -15.40 4.64
N GLN A 323 20.10 -15.59 3.54
CA GLN A 323 19.64 -16.90 3.08
C GLN A 323 20.59 -17.49 2.02
N SER A 324 20.74 -18.81 2.03
CA SER A 324 21.62 -19.52 1.10
C SER A 324 21.04 -20.86 0.69
N GLN A 325 21.49 -21.38 -0.45
CA GLN A 325 21.07 -22.69 -0.95
C GLN A 325 21.62 -23.84 -0.09
N PRO A 326 20.90 -24.97 0.00
CA PRO A 326 19.54 -25.17 -0.53
C PRO A 326 18.50 -24.37 0.27
N TYR A 327 17.58 -23.71 -0.44
CA TYR A 327 16.59 -22.86 0.23
C TYR A 327 15.55 -23.71 0.96
N MET A 328 15.45 -23.49 2.27
CA MET A 328 14.58 -24.25 3.16
C MET A 328 14.05 -23.36 4.29
N TYR A 329 12.73 -23.36 4.48
CA TYR A 329 12.10 -22.62 5.57
C TYR A 329 10.81 -23.29 6.05
N HIS A 330 10.53 -23.18 7.35
CA HIS A 330 9.27 -23.66 7.93
C HIS A 330 8.09 -22.79 7.51
N ILE A 331 6.96 -23.44 7.24
CA ILE A 331 5.66 -22.81 6.96
C ILE A 331 4.62 -23.33 7.95
N GLY A 332 3.46 -22.68 8.05
CA GLY A 332 2.44 -22.95 9.06
C GLY A 332 1.62 -24.22 8.87
N LEU A 333 1.95 -25.08 7.91
CA LEU A 333 1.21 -26.32 7.67
C LEU A 333 1.69 -27.43 8.61
N HIS A 334 0.76 -28.13 9.26
CA HIS A 334 1.08 -29.35 10.02
C HIS A 334 -0.07 -30.34 10.06
N TYR A 335 0.24 -31.62 10.25
CA TYR A 335 -0.73 -32.72 10.36
C TYR A 335 -1.20 -32.87 11.81
N ILE A 336 -2.48 -32.67 12.03
CA ILE A 336 -3.12 -32.78 13.35
C ILE A 336 -4.57 -33.23 13.17
N ASN A 337 -5.10 -34.02 14.11
CA ASN A 337 -6.49 -34.51 14.07
C ASN A 337 -6.87 -35.19 12.74
N GLY A 338 -5.94 -35.96 12.17
CA GLY A 338 -6.18 -36.76 10.96
C GLY A 338 -6.07 -36.01 9.62
N ARG A 339 -5.70 -34.72 9.62
CA ARG A 339 -5.57 -33.92 8.39
C ARG A 339 -4.49 -32.84 8.51
N TYR A 340 -4.02 -32.31 7.38
CA TYR A 340 -3.17 -31.12 7.37
C TYR A 340 -3.98 -29.87 7.65
N GLN A 341 -3.47 -28.98 8.50
CA GLN A 341 -4.08 -27.71 8.86
C GLN A 341 -3.04 -26.59 8.92
N TRP A 342 -3.45 -25.41 8.48
CA TRP A 342 -2.69 -24.17 8.58
C TRP A 342 -2.81 -23.57 9.97
N GLU A 343 -1.67 -23.18 10.53
CA GLU A 343 -1.57 -22.35 11.72
C GLU A 343 -2.33 -21.02 11.54
N GLN A 344 -2.77 -20.49 12.66
CA GLN A 344 -3.51 -19.24 12.79
C GLN A 344 -3.03 -18.52 14.05
N PRO A 345 -3.40 -17.24 14.24
CA PRO A 345 -3.12 -16.54 15.49
C PRO A 345 -3.57 -17.35 16.72
N LYS A 346 -2.88 -17.14 17.84
CA LYS A 346 -3.18 -17.86 19.09
C LYS A 346 -4.67 -17.77 19.44
N ASN A 347 -5.25 -18.92 19.81
CA ASN A 347 -6.67 -19.10 20.14
C ASN A 347 -7.65 -19.00 18.95
N GLN A 348 -7.16 -18.90 17.71
CA GLN A 348 -8.01 -19.06 16.53
C GLN A 348 -8.01 -20.52 16.05
N ALA A 349 -9.11 -20.93 15.41
CA ALA A 349 -9.24 -22.27 14.88
C ALA A 349 -8.31 -22.47 13.68
N LEU A 350 -7.59 -23.59 13.64
CA LEU A 350 -6.75 -23.95 12.50
C LEU A 350 -7.60 -24.11 11.22
N ILE A 351 -7.03 -23.74 10.08
CA ILE A 351 -7.72 -23.84 8.78
C ILE A 351 -7.30 -25.14 8.10
N PRO A 352 -8.22 -26.09 7.80
CA PRO A 352 -7.87 -27.31 7.07
C PRO A 352 -7.27 -27.02 5.69
N LEU A 353 -6.24 -27.77 5.30
CA LEU A 353 -5.70 -27.71 3.94
C LEU A 353 -6.80 -28.07 2.93
N SER A 354 -7.01 -27.21 1.94
CA SER A 354 -7.97 -27.38 0.85
C SER A 354 -7.50 -26.57 -0.36
N GLY A 355 -7.72 -27.08 -1.57
CA GLY A 355 -7.33 -26.40 -2.81
C GLY A 355 -5.84 -26.59 -3.15
N TYR A 356 -5.06 -25.52 -3.07
CA TYR A 356 -3.66 -25.50 -3.50
C TYR A 356 -2.79 -26.45 -2.68
N THR A 357 -1.91 -27.18 -3.37
CA THR A 357 -0.84 -27.96 -2.74
C THR A 357 0.44 -27.83 -3.55
N ASN A 358 1.58 -27.77 -2.86
CA ASN A 358 2.89 -27.71 -3.50
C ASN A 358 3.84 -28.82 -3.03
N TRP A 359 3.32 -30.01 -2.75
CA TRP A 359 4.14 -31.14 -2.27
C TRP A 359 5.23 -31.52 -3.26
N ASN A 360 6.44 -31.71 -2.77
CA ASN A 360 7.52 -32.32 -3.54
C ASN A 360 7.19 -33.81 -3.83
N PRO A 361 7.74 -34.39 -4.90
CA PRO A 361 7.56 -35.82 -5.19
C PRO A 361 7.92 -36.71 -4.00
N GLY A 362 7.03 -37.65 -3.66
CA GLY A 362 7.21 -38.56 -2.51
C GLY A 362 6.70 -38.02 -1.17
N TYR A 363 6.16 -36.80 -1.15
CA TYR A 363 5.57 -36.18 0.04
C TYR A 363 4.06 -35.94 -0.12
N PRO A 364 3.29 -35.93 0.99
CA PRO A 364 3.74 -36.18 2.35
C PRO A 364 4.09 -37.67 2.62
N SER A 365 5.10 -37.93 3.45
CA SER A 365 5.55 -39.26 3.86
C SER A 365 5.41 -39.45 5.37
N ASN A 366 4.68 -40.48 5.81
CA ASN A 366 4.41 -40.76 7.23
C ASN A 366 3.94 -39.55 8.08
N PRO A 367 2.82 -38.88 7.72
CA PRO A 367 2.35 -37.65 8.40
C PRO A 367 2.21 -37.74 9.93
N THR A 368 1.96 -38.93 10.47
CA THR A 368 1.83 -39.16 11.91
C THR A 368 3.15 -39.07 12.67
N SER A 369 4.28 -39.42 12.04
CA SER A 369 5.61 -39.34 12.66
C SER A 369 6.36 -38.06 12.35
N THR A 370 6.02 -37.41 11.23
CA THR A 370 6.64 -36.17 10.75
C THR A 370 5.55 -35.16 10.39
N PRO A 371 4.82 -34.61 11.39
CA PRO A 371 3.60 -33.88 11.09
C PRO A 371 3.83 -32.46 10.57
N CYS A 372 4.97 -31.84 10.85
CA CYS A 372 5.22 -30.44 10.49
C CYS A 372 5.71 -30.30 9.06
N VAL A 373 5.59 -29.12 8.47
CA VAL A 373 5.93 -28.91 7.05
C VAL A 373 6.87 -27.73 6.90
N LEU A 374 7.84 -27.92 6.02
CA LEU A 374 8.71 -26.88 5.51
C LEU A 374 8.59 -26.81 3.98
N SER A 375 8.96 -25.67 3.43
CA SER A 375 9.22 -25.48 2.01
C SER A 375 10.70 -25.76 1.75
N GLN A 376 11.02 -26.65 0.80
CA GLN A 376 12.38 -27.08 0.51
C GLN A 376 12.66 -27.22 -0.98
N GLN A 377 13.86 -26.78 -1.36
CA GLN A 377 14.45 -27.01 -2.67
C GLN A 377 14.85 -28.50 -2.81
N ALA A 378 14.20 -29.22 -3.71
CA ALA A 378 14.39 -30.67 -3.89
C ALA A 378 15.44 -31.03 -4.97
N GLY A 379 16.00 -30.05 -5.69
CA GLY A 379 16.97 -30.27 -6.76
C GLY A 379 17.80 -29.03 -7.07
N SER A 380 18.46 -29.01 -8.23
CA SER A 380 19.27 -27.86 -8.68
C SER A 380 18.44 -26.65 -9.10
N ASP A 381 17.16 -26.85 -9.42
CA ASP A 381 16.26 -25.78 -9.80
C ASP A 381 16.01 -24.83 -8.62
N VAL A 382 16.00 -23.52 -8.88
CA VAL A 382 15.67 -22.49 -7.87
C VAL A 382 14.16 -22.42 -7.68
N ARG A 383 13.59 -23.50 -7.13
CA ARG A 383 12.18 -23.63 -6.75
C ARG A 383 12.08 -24.46 -5.49
N THR A 384 11.02 -24.25 -4.73
CA THR A 384 10.75 -24.98 -3.49
C THR A 384 9.40 -25.69 -3.57
N GLY A 385 9.26 -26.74 -2.77
CA GLY A 385 8.02 -27.47 -2.59
C GLY A 385 7.93 -28.01 -1.16
N TRP A 386 6.75 -28.42 -0.74
CA TRP A 386 6.48 -28.84 0.62
C TRP A 386 7.04 -30.22 0.90
N GLN A 387 7.65 -30.38 2.08
CA GLN A 387 8.07 -31.66 2.65
C GLN A 387 7.68 -31.70 4.12
N ASN A 388 7.10 -32.82 4.57
CA ASN A 388 6.78 -32.98 5.97
C ASN A 388 7.96 -33.58 6.76
N GLU A 389 8.11 -33.15 8.00
CA GLU A 389 9.33 -33.24 8.78
C GLU A 389 9.01 -33.36 10.29
N ASN A 390 10.04 -33.62 11.11
CA ASN A 390 9.87 -33.73 12.56
C ASN A 390 9.89 -32.35 13.25
N CYS A 391 8.74 -31.98 13.80
CA CYS A 391 8.47 -30.70 14.46
C CYS A 391 9.45 -30.23 15.54
N PHE A 392 10.28 -31.12 16.08
CA PHE A 392 11.17 -30.86 17.21
C PHE A 392 12.66 -30.97 16.85
N THR A 393 13.03 -31.79 15.87
CA THR A 393 14.44 -32.11 15.62
C THR A 393 15.03 -31.42 14.41
N VAL A 394 14.24 -30.99 13.42
CA VAL A 394 14.78 -30.29 12.24
C VAL A 394 14.77 -28.79 12.47
N THR A 395 15.96 -28.20 12.48
CA THR A 395 16.13 -26.76 12.61
C THR A 395 16.26 -26.11 11.23
N LYS A 396 15.43 -25.10 10.95
CA LYS A 396 15.46 -24.29 9.72
C LYS A 396 14.99 -22.87 10.03
N ASN A 397 15.32 -21.96 9.13
CA ASN A 397 14.70 -20.63 9.12
C ASN A 397 13.19 -20.77 8.88
N TYR A 398 12.43 -19.71 9.10
CA TYR A 398 10.97 -19.79 9.08
C TYR A 398 10.37 -18.46 8.68
N VAL A 399 9.13 -18.49 8.19
CA VAL A 399 8.40 -17.30 7.76
C VAL A 399 7.23 -17.09 8.70
N CYS A 400 7.17 -15.92 9.32
CA CYS A 400 6.05 -15.51 10.15
C CYS A 400 5.05 -14.68 9.36
N GLU A 401 3.81 -14.70 9.79
CA GLU A 401 2.70 -13.97 9.22
C GLU A 401 1.89 -13.25 10.30
N VAL A 402 1.37 -12.08 9.96
CA VAL A 402 0.46 -11.28 10.77
C VAL A 402 -0.50 -10.48 9.87
N ALA A 403 -1.68 -10.14 10.37
CA ALA A 403 -2.58 -9.20 9.68
C ALA A 403 -1.94 -7.81 9.55
N SER A 404 -2.08 -7.18 8.40
CA SER A 404 -1.67 -5.79 8.20
C SER A 404 -2.60 -4.81 8.90
N CYS A 405 -2.10 -3.61 9.14
CA CYS A 405 -2.91 -2.47 9.54
C CYS A 405 -3.79 -2.03 8.37
N ASP A 406 -5.05 -1.69 8.63
CA ASP A 406 -5.97 -1.10 7.66
C ASP A 406 -7.13 -0.38 8.35
N THR A 407 -8.23 -0.12 7.64
CA THR A 407 -9.39 0.58 8.20
C THR A 407 -10.07 -0.20 9.33
N ASP A 408 -10.03 -1.53 9.31
CA ASP A 408 -10.69 -2.35 10.35
C ASP A 408 -9.69 -2.92 11.38
N ASN A 409 -8.39 -2.98 11.05
CA ASN A 409 -7.32 -3.38 11.95
C ASN A 409 -6.41 -2.19 12.30
N TYR A 410 -6.73 -1.50 13.40
CA TYR A 410 -5.94 -0.37 13.88
C TYR A 410 -4.63 -0.81 14.55
N CYS A 411 -3.51 -0.19 14.19
CA CYS A 411 -2.20 -0.43 14.79
C CYS A 411 -1.66 0.84 15.48
N SER A 412 -1.30 0.73 16.75
CA SER A 412 -0.85 1.84 17.60
C SER A 412 0.59 1.71 18.08
#